data_AF-A0A2P8H5I7-F1
#
_entry.id   AF-A0A2P8H5I7-F1
#
_cell.length_a   1.000
_cell.length_b   1.000
_cell.length_c   1.000
_cell.angle_alpha   90.00
_cell.angle_beta   90.00
_cell.angle_gamma   90.00
#
_symmetry.space_group_name_H-M   'P 1'
#
loop_
_entity.id
_entity.type
_entity.pdbx_description
1 polymer ?
#
loop_
_entity_poly.entity_id
_entity_poly.type
_entity_poly.pdbx_seq_one_letter_code
_entity_poly.pdbx_strand_id
1 'polypeptide(L)'
;MKKLAMILIAFMFMFGFTSGAIASTGGGHDYDHGHDDKVTYKDGITTVVTKKKEVTHDKIVKTEKFTDYSTEKKHDKSTFEKVDVDVTKEKHPVHNWYRDVTTKTTYEITKHTTWDEVTKTEKVKKTTTPVKIIKTTVTTKKYKGKPRKGNLISKKTKVYYDKVYGKEHVEVYVVDKKTYKENEKTYYDKKVIDVEVTKGKWDRKDKDHGHDKDKDKGKDRGKGKGKH
;
A
#
# COMPACT_ATOMS: atom_id res chain seq x y z
N MET A 1 -13.99 -0.14 35.51
CA MET A 1 -14.51 1.14 36.02
C MET A 1 -14.71 1.12 37.55
N LYS A 2 -13.67 0.88 38.36
CA LYS A 2 -13.76 0.93 39.84
C LYS A 2 -12.71 1.83 40.51
N LYS A 3 -11.72 2.33 39.74
CA LYS A 3 -10.61 3.16 40.25
C LYS A 3 -10.81 4.67 40.09
N LEU A 4 -11.78 5.10 39.28
CA LEU A 4 -12.11 6.54 39.10
C LEU A 4 -13.02 7.09 40.21
N ALA A 5 -13.83 6.25 40.85
CA ALA A 5 -14.72 6.67 41.93
C ALA A 5 -13.98 7.00 43.25
N MET A 6 -12.83 6.38 43.52
CA MET A 6 -12.05 6.66 44.74
C MET A 6 -11.41 8.05 44.75
N ILE A 7 -11.04 8.59 43.58
CA ILE A 7 -10.46 9.95 43.48
C ILE A 7 -11.54 11.02 43.73
N LEU A 8 -12.80 10.75 43.35
CA LEU A 8 -13.90 11.68 43.58
C LEU A 8 -14.28 11.80 45.07
N ILE A 9 -14.18 10.70 45.82
CA ILE A 9 -14.47 10.67 47.27
C ILE A 9 -13.35 11.38 48.07
N ALA A 10 -12.09 11.27 47.65
CA ALA A 10 -10.97 11.99 48.29
C ALA A 10 -11.09 13.52 48.17
N PHE A 11 -11.77 14.03 47.14
CA PHE A 11 -12.04 15.47 46.99
C PHE A 11 -13.20 15.98 47.87
N MET A 12 -14.13 15.11 48.32
CA MET A 12 -15.16 15.51 49.30
C MET A 12 -14.59 15.59 50.72
N PHE A 13 -13.62 14.75 51.09
CA PHE A 13 -13.07 14.73 52.44
C PHE A 13 -12.02 15.82 52.74
N MET A 14 -11.42 16.45 51.72
CA MET A 14 -10.45 17.54 51.92
C MET A 14 -11.09 18.94 52.15
N PHE A 15 -12.43 19.03 52.14
CA PHE A 15 -13.19 20.24 52.53
C PHE A 15 -13.94 20.07 53.85
N GLY A 16 -13.50 19.14 54.70
CA GLY A 16 -13.96 19.01 56.08
C GLY A 16 -13.36 20.09 56.99
N PHE A 17 -13.85 21.32 56.90
CA PHE A 17 -13.93 22.26 58.04
C PHE A 17 -15.19 23.13 57.90
N THR A 18 -16.22 22.68 58.62
CA THR A 18 -17.27 23.44 59.33
C THR A 18 -17.88 24.68 58.67
N SER A 19 -19.18 24.56 58.48
CA SER A 19 -20.19 25.54 58.11
C SER A 19 -20.15 26.88 58.85
N GLY A 20 -20.74 27.89 58.21
CA GLY A 20 -21.66 28.79 58.92
C GLY A 20 -21.19 30.24 59.09
N ALA A 21 -21.18 31.01 58.01
CA ALA A 21 -21.66 32.40 57.96
C ALA A 21 -21.50 32.93 56.53
N ILE A 22 -22.56 32.83 55.73
CA ILE A 22 -22.70 33.68 54.54
C ILE A 22 -23.08 35.06 55.08
N ALA A 23 -22.09 35.93 55.27
CA ALA A 23 -22.34 37.36 55.37
C ALA A 23 -22.53 37.88 53.93
N SER A 24 -23.76 37.83 53.45
CA SER A 24 -24.21 38.61 52.30
C SER A 24 -24.11 40.09 52.65
N THR A 25 -23.11 40.79 52.12
CA THR A 25 -23.15 42.26 52.07
C THR A 25 -22.39 42.75 50.85
N GLY A 26 -23.17 43.16 49.86
CA GLY A 26 -22.99 44.37 49.05
C GLY A 26 -21.66 44.62 48.36
N GLY A 27 -21.71 44.68 47.03
CA GLY A 27 -20.70 45.36 46.23
C GLY A 27 -20.37 44.57 44.98
N GLY A 28 -20.98 44.95 43.87
CA GLY A 28 -20.82 44.29 42.58
C GLY A 28 -19.40 44.27 42.05
N HIS A 29 -19.20 43.43 41.05
CA HIS A 29 -18.69 43.82 39.74
C HIS A 29 -18.72 42.58 38.87
N ASP A 30 -18.97 42.80 37.58
CA ASP A 30 -18.81 41.84 36.51
C ASP A 30 -17.53 41.02 36.68
N TYR A 31 -17.68 39.71 36.87
CA TYR A 31 -16.56 38.78 36.76
C TYR A 31 -16.83 37.85 35.58
N ASP A 32 -16.18 38.24 34.49
CA ASP A 32 -15.88 37.51 33.26
C ASP A 32 -15.93 35.97 33.40
N HIS A 33 -16.63 35.31 32.48
CA HIS A 33 -16.94 33.87 32.43
C HIS A 33 -15.72 32.92 32.30
N GLY A 34 -14.49 33.41 32.48
CA GLY A 34 -13.23 32.64 32.39
C GLY A 34 -12.51 32.36 33.71
N HIS A 35 -12.93 32.98 34.82
CA HIS A 35 -12.19 32.95 36.09
C HIS A 35 -13.08 32.57 37.29
N ASP A 36 -12.92 31.34 37.78
CA ASP A 36 -13.49 30.92 39.06
C ASP A 36 -12.59 31.44 40.20
N ASP A 37 -12.80 32.70 40.59
CA ASP A 37 -12.13 33.32 41.72
C ASP A 37 -12.89 33.04 43.03
N LYS A 38 -12.21 32.41 44.00
CA LYS A 38 -12.75 32.22 45.35
C LYS A 38 -11.94 33.04 46.34
N VAL A 39 -12.63 33.90 47.10
CA VAL A 39 -12.03 34.69 48.19
C VAL A 39 -12.57 34.21 49.52
N THR A 40 -11.69 33.95 50.49
CA THR A 40 -12.06 33.57 51.86
C THR A 40 -11.28 34.40 52.86
N TYR A 41 -11.90 34.77 53.98
CA TYR A 41 -11.25 35.50 55.07
C TYR A 41 -11.36 34.70 56.37
N LYS A 42 -10.24 34.47 57.04
CA LYS A 42 -10.19 33.78 58.34
C LYS A 42 -8.98 34.25 59.14
N ASP A 43 -9.17 34.52 60.43
CA ASP A 43 -8.10 34.87 61.39
C ASP A 43 -7.18 36.01 60.91
N GLY A 44 -7.74 37.06 60.32
CA GLY A 44 -6.95 38.19 59.82
C GLY A 44 -6.28 37.94 58.46
N ILE A 45 -6.47 36.78 57.84
CA ILE A 45 -5.85 36.38 56.57
C ILE A 45 -6.90 36.28 55.47
N THR A 46 -6.72 37.06 54.39
CA THR A 46 -7.49 36.93 53.15
C THR A 46 -6.79 35.94 52.22
N THR A 47 -7.47 34.89 51.77
CA THR A 47 -6.97 33.95 50.75
C THR A 47 -7.77 34.13 49.46
N VAL A 48 -7.08 34.34 48.35
CA VAL A 48 -7.63 34.45 46.99
C VAL A 48 -7.14 33.27 46.18
N VAL A 49 -8.05 32.44 45.69
CA VAL A 49 -7.75 31.33 44.79
C VAL A 49 -8.29 31.67 43.42
N THR A 50 -7.40 31.87 42.46
CA THR A 50 -7.73 32.11 41.05
C THR A 50 -7.45 30.86 40.25
N LYS A 51 -8.43 30.46 39.43
CA LYS A 51 -8.27 29.39 38.45
C LYS A 51 -8.26 29.99 37.04
N LYS A 52 -7.27 29.62 36.24
CA LYS A 52 -7.20 29.92 34.81
C LYS A 52 -7.14 28.61 34.03
N LYS A 53 -8.01 28.46 33.04
CA LYS A 53 -8.00 27.30 32.12
C LYS A 53 -7.50 27.75 30.75
N GLU A 54 -6.50 27.07 30.24
CA GLU A 54 -5.98 27.24 28.87
C GLU A 54 -6.25 25.94 28.12
N VAL A 55 -6.90 26.02 26.96
CA VAL A 55 -7.24 24.88 26.13
C VAL A 55 -6.43 24.94 24.86
N THR A 56 -5.65 23.89 24.58
CA THR A 56 -4.96 23.72 23.31
C THR A 56 -5.45 22.44 22.62
N HIS A 57 -5.35 22.43 21.29
CA HIS A 57 -5.75 21.31 20.45
C HIS A 57 -4.51 20.69 19.79
N ASP A 58 -4.45 19.38 19.79
CA ASP A 58 -3.40 18.57 19.19
C ASP A 58 -4.03 17.36 18.49
N LYS A 59 -3.23 16.57 17.77
CA LYS A 59 -3.68 15.34 17.11
C LYS A 59 -2.59 14.28 17.15
N ILE A 60 -3.00 13.05 17.43
CA ILE A 60 -2.16 11.86 17.27
C ILE A 60 -2.49 11.24 15.93
N VAL A 61 -1.49 11.05 15.08
CA VAL A 61 -1.64 10.39 13.77
C VAL A 61 -0.89 9.08 13.81
N LYS A 62 -1.58 7.97 13.54
CA LYS A 62 -1.01 6.64 13.35
C LYS A 62 -1.22 6.21 11.91
N THR A 63 -0.19 5.62 11.31
CA THR A 63 -0.22 5.17 9.93
C THR A 63 0.16 3.69 9.90
N GLU A 64 -0.71 2.87 9.32
CA GLU A 64 -0.50 1.44 9.09
C GLU A 64 -0.48 1.17 7.59
N LYS A 65 0.49 0.39 7.12
CA LYS A 65 0.58 -0.05 5.73
C LYS A 65 0.13 -1.50 5.64
N PHE A 66 -0.63 -1.82 4.60
CA PHE A 66 -1.02 -3.20 4.33
C PHE A 66 -1.15 -3.44 2.83
N THR A 67 -0.99 -4.70 2.45
CA THR A 67 -0.95 -5.15 1.07
C THR A 67 -1.99 -6.24 0.90
N ASP A 68 -2.93 -6.02 -0.01
CA ASP A 68 -3.92 -7.01 -0.39
C ASP A 68 -3.54 -7.64 -1.73
N TYR A 69 -3.80 -8.94 -1.85
CA TYR A 69 -3.60 -9.71 -3.07
C TYR A 69 -4.96 -10.26 -3.53
N SER A 70 -5.24 -10.11 -4.82
CA SER A 70 -6.39 -10.73 -5.48
C SER A 70 -5.89 -11.45 -6.72
N THR A 71 -6.30 -12.69 -6.90
CA THR A 71 -5.89 -13.53 -8.02
C THR A 71 -7.10 -13.95 -8.82
N GLU A 72 -7.06 -13.74 -10.14
CA GLU A 72 -8.10 -14.18 -11.06
C GLU A 72 -7.50 -15.06 -12.17
N LYS A 73 -8.13 -16.20 -12.46
CA LYS A 73 -7.70 -17.07 -13.56
C LYS A 73 -8.15 -16.48 -14.88
N LYS A 74 -7.22 -16.27 -15.80
CA LYS A 74 -7.47 -15.80 -17.17
C LYS A 74 -7.04 -16.86 -18.19
N HIS A 75 -7.65 -16.80 -19.36
CA HIS A 75 -7.29 -17.64 -20.49
C HIS A 75 -7.40 -16.86 -21.79
N ASP A 76 -6.59 -17.23 -22.77
CA ASP A 76 -6.60 -16.72 -24.13
C ASP A 76 -6.45 -17.88 -25.12
N LYS A 77 -7.09 -17.74 -26.27
CA LYS A 77 -7.12 -18.75 -27.33
C LYS A 77 -6.90 -18.06 -28.68
N SER A 78 -5.88 -18.51 -29.40
CA SER A 78 -5.59 -18.06 -30.77
C SER A 78 -5.38 -19.25 -31.69
N THR A 79 -5.82 -19.13 -32.94
CA THR A 79 -5.72 -20.17 -33.97
C THR A 79 -4.91 -19.64 -35.13
N PHE A 80 -3.98 -20.45 -35.64
CA PHE A 80 -3.20 -20.12 -36.83
C PHE A 80 -2.91 -21.39 -37.65
N GLU A 81 -2.71 -21.22 -38.95
CA GLU A 81 -2.38 -22.32 -39.86
C GLU A 81 -0.86 -22.47 -39.99
N LYS A 82 -0.41 -23.72 -40.10
CA LYS A 82 0.98 -24.06 -40.40
C LYS A 82 1.01 -25.17 -41.45
N VAL A 83 1.73 -24.91 -42.55
CA VAL A 83 1.99 -25.92 -43.58
C VAL A 83 3.32 -26.59 -43.30
N ASP A 84 3.33 -27.92 -43.35
CA ASP A 84 4.53 -28.75 -43.31
C ASP A 84 4.68 -29.48 -44.64
N VAL A 85 5.90 -29.54 -45.17
CA VAL A 85 6.17 -30.10 -46.50
C VAL A 85 7.18 -31.20 -46.35
N ASP A 86 6.75 -32.43 -46.61
CA ASP A 86 7.60 -33.61 -46.64
C ASP A 86 7.83 -34.06 -48.09
N VAL A 87 9.06 -34.47 -48.41
CA VAL A 87 9.44 -34.94 -49.74
C VAL A 87 10.05 -36.33 -49.61
N THR A 88 9.35 -37.32 -50.15
CA THR A 88 9.78 -38.71 -50.13
C THR A 88 10.03 -39.23 -51.54
N LYS A 89 10.91 -40.24 -51.68
CA LYS A 89 11.19 -40.87 -52.98
C LYS A 89 10.35 -42.13 -53.16
N GLU A 90 9.47 -42.12 -54.15
CA GLU A 90 8.72 -43.32 -54.57
C GLU A 90 9.47 -44.01 -55.71
N LYS A 91 9.68 -45.33 -55.61
CA LYS A 91 10.33 -46.12 -56.65
C LYS A 91 9.31 -46.53 -57.71
N HIS A 92 9.74 -46.54 -58.98
CA HIS A 92 8.90 -47.04 -60.07
C HIS A 92 8.70 -48.56 -59.90
N PRO A 93 7.47 -49.08 -60.11
CA PRO A 93 7.16 -50.49 -59.85
C PRO A 93 7.94 -51.47 -60.74
N VAL A 94 8.22 -51.07 -61.99
CA VAL A 94 8.86 -51.94 -63.00
C VAL A 94 10.30 -51.50 -63.37
N HIS A 95 10.54 -50.21 -63.60
CA HIS A 95 11.84 -49.67 -64.01
C HIS A 95 12.67 -49.17 -62.83
N ASN A 96 14.00 -49.08 -62.98
CA ASN A 96 14.90 -48.49 -61.97
C ASN A 96 14.84 -46.95 -61.99
N TRP A 97 13.65 -46.39 -61.79
CA TRP A 97 13.38 -44.95 -61.74
C TRP A 97 12.83 -44.58 -60.36
N TYR A 98 12.93 -43.31 -60.00
CA TYR A 98 12.31 -42.75 -58.80
C TYR A 98 11.51 -41.50 -59.17
N ARG A 99 10.52 -41.13 -58.37
CA ARG A 99 9.90 -39.82 -58.43
C ARG A 99 9.84 -39.24 -57.04
N ASP A 100 9.97 -37.93 -56.93
CA ASP A 100 9.72 -37.23 -55.69
C ASP A 100 8.20 -37.13 -55.47
N VAL A 101 7.77 -37.47 -54.26
CA VAL A 101 6.39 -37.34 -53.78
C VAL A 101 6.41 -36.28 -52.70
N THR A 102 5.85 -35.11 -53.00
CA THR A 102 5.73 -34.01 -52.07
C THR A 102 4.37 -34.08 -51.39
N THR A 103 4.38 -34.27 -50.07
CA THR A 103 3.19 -34.25 -49.22
C THR A 103 3.19 -32.94 -48.45
N LYS A 104 2.26 -32.04 -48.76
CA LYS A 104 2.01 -30.85 -47.95
C LYS A 104 0.89 -31.15 -46.97
N THR A 105 1.16 -31.04 -45.68
CA THR A 105 0.15 -31.19 -44.63
C THR A 105 -0.10 -29.83 -44.01
N THR A 106 -1.32 -29.34 -44.14
CA THR A 106 -1.76 -28.10 -43.49
C THR A 106 -2.37 -28.46 -42.13
N TYR A 107 -1.85 -27.83 -41.08
CA TYR A 107 -2.33 -27.97 -39.72
C TYR A 107 -2.98 -26.68 -39.24
N GLU A 108 -4.14 -26.80 -38.61
CA GLU A 108 -4.68 -25.77 -37.73
C GLU A 108 -4.05 -25.98 -36.35
N ILE A 109 -3.29 -24.99 -35.89
CA ILE A 109 -2.68 -24.98 -34.56
C ILE A 109 -3.48 -24.01 -33.68
N THR A 110 -4.06 -24.56 -32.63
CA THR A 110 -4.73 -23.77 -31.59
C THR A 110 -3.78 -23.59 -30.42
N LYS A 111 -3.38 -22.34 -30.17
CA LYS A 111 -2.60 -21.95 -29.00
C LYS A 111 -3.55 -21.57 -27.87
N HIS A 112 -3.44 -22.28 -26.76
CA HIS A 112 -4.13 -21.98 -25.52
C HIS A 112 -3.13 -21.43 -24.50
N THR A 113 -3.42 -20.25 -23.95
CA THR A 113 -2.58 -19.63 -22.92
C THR A 113 -3.44 -19.39 -21.69
N THR A 114 -3.01 -19.86 -20.52
CA THR A 114 -3.68 -19.64 -19.24
C THR A 114 -2.73 -18.98 -18.26
N TRP A 115 -3.19 -18.00 -17.49
CA TRP A 115 -2.37 -17.35 -16.46
C TRP A 115 -3.23 -16.94 -15.26
N ASP A 116 -2.57 -16.75 -14.13
CA ASP A 116 -3.15 -16.12 -12.96
C ASP A 116 -2.86 -14.61 -13.04
N GLU A 117 -3.89 -13.79 -13.16
CA GLU A 117 -3.79 -12.34 -13.10
C GLU A 117 -3.80 -11.91 -11.63
N VAL A 118 -2.62 -11.56 -11.12
CA VAL A 118 -2.42 -11.18 -9.73
C VAL A 118 -2.47 -9.65 -9.64
N THR A 119 -3.40 -9.15 -8.83
CA THR A 119 -3.51 -7.73 -8.51
C THR A 119 -3.04 -7.51 -7.08
N LYS A 120 -1.91 -6.80 -6.95
CA LYS A 120 -1.36 -6.31 -5.68
C LYS A 120 -1.89 -4.90 -5.43
N THR A 121 -2.56 -4.71 -4.30
CA THR A 121 -3.08 -3.39 -3.88
C THR A 121 -2.41 -2.99 -2.58
N GLU A 122 -1.59 -1.94 -2.62
CA GLU A 122 -0.98 -1.36 -1.44
C GLU A 122 -1.88 -0.26 -0.87
N LYS A 123 -2.25 -0.38 0.40
CA LYS A 123 -3.15 0.53 1.09
C LYS A 123 -2.48 1.10 2.32
N VAL A 124 -2.87 2.32 2.66
CA VAL A 124 -2.47 2.99 3.88
C VAL A 124 -3.70 3.35 4.69
N LYS A 125 -3.70 2.95 5.96
CA LYS A 125 -4.67 3.38 6.95
C LYS A 125 -4.07 4.44 7.84
N LYS A 126 -4.72 5.59 7.84
CA LYS A 126 -4.38 6.72 8.68
C LYS A 126 -5.46 6.85 9.75
N THR A 127 -5.07 6.68 11.01
CA THR A 127 -5.93 6.88 12.17
C THR A 127 -5.53 8.18 12.84
N THR A 128 -6.44 9.16 12.89
CA THR A 128 -6.22 10.46 13.51
C THR A 128 -7.09 10.59 14.76
N THR A 129 -6.46 10.75 15.92
CA THR A 129 -7.13 10.96 17.20
C THR A 129 -6.91 12.40 17.64
N PRO A 130 -7.94 13.27 17.62
CA PRO A 130 -7.83 14.62 18.13
C PRO A 130 -7.65 14.59 19.65
N VAL A 131 -6.78 15.45 20.17
CA VAL A 131 -6.46 15.55 21.59
C VAL A 131 -6.70 16.98 22.06
N LYS A 132 -7.52 17.14 23.08
CA LYS A 132 -7.72 18.41 23.77
C LYS A 132 -6.89 18.41 25.04
N ILE A 133 -5.93 19.33 25.13
CA ILE A 133 -5.07 19.50 26.31
C ILE A 133 -5.61 20.68 27.11
N ILE A 134 -5.99 20.43 28.35
CA ILE A 134 -6.53 21.43 29.26
C ILE A 134 -5.48 21.68 30.33
N LYS A 135 -4.89 22.87 30.30
CA LYS A 135 -3.94 23.33 31.31
C LYS A 135 -4.69 24.19 32.33
N THR A 136 -4.78 23.71 33.56
CA THR A 136 -5.41 24.45 34.66
C THR A 136 -4.33 25.03 35.57
N THR A 137 -4.23 26.35 35.61
CA THR A 137 -3.33 27.06 36.53
C THR A 137 -4.13 27.57 37.72
N VAL A 138 -3.79 27.08 38.92
CA VAL A 138 -4.39 27.50 40.18
C VAL A 138 -3.39 28.38 40.93
N THR A 139 -3.72 29.65 41.11
CA THR A 139 -2.92 30.60 41.89
C THR A 139 -3.61 30.88 43.20
N THR A 140 -2.95 30.61 44.32
CA THR A 140 -3.42 30.95 45.66
C THR A 140 -2.56 32.08 46.21
N LYS A 141 -3.15 33.25 46.45
CA LYS A 141 -2.51 34.37 47.12
C LYS A 141 -3.10 34.51 48.52
N LYS A 142 -2.27 34.72 49.53
CA LYS A 142 -2.70 35.05 50.89
C LYS A 142 -2.23 36.44 51.27
N TYR A 143 -3.10 37.22 51.90
CA TYR A 143 -2.85 38.59 52.34
C TYR A 143 -3.14 38.73 53.83
N LYS A 144 -2.36 39.58 54.54
CA LYS A 144 -2.59 39.94 55.94
C LYS A 144 -3.46 41.19 55.98
N GLY A 145 -4.61 41.13 56.64
CA GLY A 145 -5.55 42.25 56.76
C GLY A 145 -6.82 42.08 55.93
N LYS A 146 -7.66 43.12 55.97
CA LYS A 146 -9.01 43.13 55.37
C LYS A 146 -8.97 42.84 53.87
N PRO A 147 -10.05 42.25 53.30
CA PRO A 147 -10.19 42.05 51.86
C PRO A 147 -9.90 43.36 51.10
N ARG A 148 -9.14 43.27 49.99
CA ARG A 148 -8.70 44.38 49.11
C ARG A 148 -7.63 45.35 49.63
N LYS A 149 -7.32 45.39 50.94
CA LYS A 149 -6.32 46.31 51.52
C LYS A 149 -5.16 45.63 52.26
N GLY A 150 -5.07 44.31 52.21
CA GLY A 150 -4.06 43.54 52.93
C GLY A 150 -2.70 43.42 52.23
N ASN A 151 -1.64 43.20 53.00
CA ASN A 151 -0.28 42.97 52.49
C ASN A 151 -0.09 41.52 52.05
N LEU A 152 0.52 41.27 50.89
CA LEU A 152 0.74 39.92 50.38
C LEU A 152 1.71 39.14 51.30
N ILE A 153 1.25 38.01 51.83
CA ILE A 153 2.05 37.10 52.68
C ILE A 153 2.64 35.96 51.85
N SER A 154 1.85 35.38 50.94
CA SER A 154 2.32 34.27 50.12
C SER A 154 1.59 34.18 48.80
N LYS A 155 2.30 33.65 47.79
CA LYS A 155 1.76 33.29 46.49
C LYS A 155 2.22 31.88 46.16
N LYS A 156 1.27 30.97 45.91
CA LYS A 156 1.54 29.62 45.44
C LYS A 156 0.84 29.42 44.11
N THR A 157 1.53 28.83 43.14
CA THR A 157 0.95 28.48 41.85
C THR A 157 1.10 26.98 41.64
N LYS A 158 0.01 26.32 41.22
CA LYS A 158 0.01 24.92 40.80
C LYS A 158 -0.53 24.83 39.38
N VAL A 159 0.07 23.97 38.56
CA VAL A 159 -0.35 23.75 37.18
C VAL A 159 -0.73 22.28 37.02
N TYR A 160 -1.89 22.03 36.44
CA TYR A 160 -2.42 20.70 36.14
C TYR A 160 -2.64 20.58 34.64
N TYR A 161 -2.40 19.38 34.09
CA TYR A 161 -2.61 19.07 32.69
C TYR A 161 -3.55 17.87 32.58
N ASP A 162 -4.68 18.08 31.92
CA ASP A 162 -5.61 17.03 31.56
C ASP A 162 -5.62 16.85 30.05
N LYS A 163 -5.77 15.61 29.59
CA LYS A 163 -5.92 15.28 28.17
C LYS A 163 -7.25 14.58 27.95
N VAL A 164 -8.04 15.10 27.02
CA VAL A 164 -9.30 14.50 26.57
C VAL A 164 -9.13 14.06 25.13
N TYR A 165 -9.28 12.77 24.88
CA TYR A 165 -9.20 12.18 23.54
C TYR A 165 -10.58 12.25 22.88
N GLY A 166 -10.65 12.80 21.67
CA GLY A 166 -11.85 12.79 20.87
C GLY A 166 -12.04 11.49 20.09
N LYS A 167 -13.07 11.44 19.25
CA LYS A 167 -13.35 10.29 18.40
C LYS A 167 -12.24 10.13 17.35
N GLU A 168 -11.85 8.89 17.11
CA GLU A 168 -10.86 8.57 16.08
C GLU A 168 -11.48 8.69 14.69
N HIS A 169 -10.70 9.24 13.77
CA HIS A 169 -11.04 9.28 12.35
C HIS A 169 -10.11 8.34 11.59
N VAL A 170 -10.69 7.36 10.90
CA VAL A 170 -9.96 6.35 10.14
C VAL A 170 -10.17 6.63 8.66
N GLU A 171 -9.07 6.80 7.94
CA GLU A 171 -9.05 6.96 6.50
C GLU A 171 -8.21 5.83 5.90
N VAL A 172 -8.74 5.16 4.87
CA VAL A 172 -8.02 4.12 4.14
C VAL A 172 -7.97 4.54 2.68
N TYR A 173 -6.77 4.63 2.12
CA TYR A 173 -6.57 4.98 0.71
C TYR A 173 -5.56 4.04 0.06
N VAL A 174 -5.73 3.87 -1.25
CA VAL A 174 -4.84 3.06 -2.10
C VAL A 174 -3.67 3.93 -2.51
N VAL A 175 -2.45 3.43 -2.33
CA VAL A 175 -1.21 4.13 -2.72
C VAL A 175 -0.71 3.60 -4.06
N ASP A 176 -0.80 2.29 -4.25
CA ASP A 176 -0.33 1.65 -5.48
C ASP A 176 -1.23 0.46 -5.81
N LYS A 177 -1.43 0.24 -7.11
CA LYS A 177 -2.16 -0.90 -7.63
C LYS A 177 -1.43 -1.43 -8.85
N LYS A 178 -0.92 -2.65 -8.76
CA LYS A 178 -0.18 -3.32 -9.83
C LYS A 178 -0.85 -4.63 -10.18
N THR A 179 -0.94 -4.88 -11.47
CA THR A 179 -1.46 -6.14 -12.01
C THR A 179 -0.39 -6.78 -12.88
N TYR A 180 -0.15 -8.07 -12.68
CA TYR A 180 0.86 -8.82 -13.41
C TYR A 180 0.41 -10.28 -13.58
N LYS A 181 1.02 -10.98 -14.55
CA LYS A 181 0.74 -12.38 -14.84
C LYS A 181 1.68 -13.28 -14.03
N GLU A 182 1.13 -14.27 -13.34
CA GLU A 182 1.86 -15.39 -12.76
C GLU A 182 1.41 -16.71 -13.38
N ASN A 183 2.24 -17.75 -13.24
CA ASN A 183 1.92 -19.12 -13.64
C ASN A 183 1.45 -19.26 -15.10
N GLU A 184 1.99 -18.44 -16.01
CA GLU A 184 1.62 -18.49 -17.42
C GLU A 184 2.00 -19.84 -18.03
N LYS A 185 1.00 -20.56 -18.53
CA LYS A 185 1.16 -21.85 -19.21
C LYS A 185 0.59 -21.75 -20.61
N THR A 186 1.33 -22.26 -21.58
CA THR A 186 0.90 -22.37 -22.97
C THR A 186 0.87 -23.83 -23.37
N TYR A 187 -0.21 -24.27 -24.00
CA TYR A 187 -0.28 -25.56 -24.68
C TYR A 187 -0.81 -25.38 -26.10
N TYR A 188 -0.50 -26.35 -26.96
CA TYR A 188 -0.83 -26.32 -28.38
C TYR A 188 -1.60 -27.56 -28.76
N ASP A 189 -2.77 -27.35 -29.35
CA ASP A 189 -3.53 -28.41 -30.00
C ASP A 189 -3.30 -28.32 -31.50
N LYS A 190 -3.01 -29.47 -32.12
CA LYS A 190 -2.67 -29.57 -33.54
C LYS A 190 -3.70 -30.46 -34.23
N LYS A 191 -4.34 -29.93 -35.28
CA LYS A 191 -5.33 -30.64 -36.08
C LYS A 191 -4.92 -30.58 -37.55
N VAL A 192 -4.89 -31.72 -38.22
CA VAL A 192 -4.73 -31.76 -39.69
C VAL A 192 -6.02 -31.23 -40.32
N ILE A 193 -5.90 -30.26 -41.21
CA ILE A 193 -7.04 -29.71 -41.95
C ILE A 193 -6.98 -30.02 -43.44
N ASP A 194 -5.79 -30.19 -44.02
CA ASP A 194 -5.62 -30.54 -45.43
C ASP A 194 -4.34 -31.33 -45.66
N VAL A 195 -4.37 -32.21 -46.66
CA VAL A 195 -3.21 -33.01 -47.11
C VAL A 195 -3.19 -33.01 -48.63
N GLU A 196 -2.23 -32.30 -49.21
CA GLU A 196 -1.99 -32.25 -50.65
C GLU A 196 -0.82 -33.15 -51.00
N VAL A 197 -1.03 -34.15 -51.88
CA VAL A 197 0.04 -35.00 -52.39
C VAL A 197 0.27 -34.70 -53.86
N THR A 198 1.48 -34.24 -54.18
CA THR A 198 1.91 -34.03 -55.57
C THR A 198 3.03 -34.99 -55.92
N LYS A 199 2.97 -35.53 -57.14
CA LYS A 199 3.90 -36.54 -57.65
C LYS A 199 4.70 -35.94 -58.79
N GLY A 200 6.03 -35.93 -58.62
CA GLY A 200 6.96 -35.52 -59.65
C GLY A 200 6.99 -36.48 -60.83
N LYS A 201 7.77 -36.11 -61.85
CA LYS A 201 8.06 -36.98 -62.99
C LYS A 201 8.95 -38.14 -62.54
N TRP A 202 8.95 -39.22 -63.32
CA TRP A 202 9.88 -40.32 -63.13
C TRP A 202 11.27 -39.93 -63.63
N ASP A 203 12.23 -39.93 -62.72
CA ASP A 203 13.64 -39.71 -62.98
C ASP A 203 14.37 -41.05 -63.03
N ARG A 204 15.18 -41.22 -64.07
CA ARG A 204 16.02 -42.41 -64.17
C ARG A 204 17.06 -42.33 -63.06
N LYS A 205 17.23 -43.41 -62.32
CA LYS A 205 18.38 -43.52 -61.42
C LYS A 205 19.61 -43.74 -62.30
N ASP A 206 20.19 -42.66 -62.77
CA ASP A 206 21.52 -42.72 -63.37
C ASP A 206 22.44 -43.30 -62.31
N LYS A 207 23.14 -44.38 -62.67
CA LYS A 207 24.21 -44.90 -61.84
C LYS A 207 25.15 -43.73 -61.58
N ASP A 208 25.61 -43.56 -60.35
CA ASP A 208 26.81 -42.77 -60.06
C ASP A 208 27.88 -43.15 -61.10
N HIS A 209 28.04 -42.32 -62.11
CA HIS A 209 29.22 -42.34 -62.95
C HIS A 209 30.29 -41.61 -62.14
N GLY A 210 30.85 -42.32 -61.18
CA GLY A 210 32.18 -42.00 -60.68
C GLY A 210 33.14 -42.12 -61.85
N HIS A 211 33.42 -41.00 -62.52
CA HIS A 211 34.68 -40.64 -63.15
C HIS A 211 34.45 -39.36 -63.94
N ASP A 212 34.97 -38.24 -63.44
CA ASP A 212 35.83 -37.36 -64.22
C ASP A 212 36.71 -36.58 -63.26
N LYS A 213 37.89 -37.17 -63.01
CA LYS A 213 39.09 -36.40 -62.68
C LYS A 213 39.41 -35.61 -63.94
N ASP A 214 38.94 -34.37 -64.02
CA ASP A 214 39.57 -33.41 -64.92
C ASP A 214 40.23 -32.28 -64.16
N LYS A 215 41.53 -32.24 -64.39
CA LYS A 215 42.49 -31.21 -64.02
C LYS A 215 41.93 -29.87 -64.47
N ASP A 216 41.72 -28.94 -63.54
CA ASP A 216 41.91 -27.54 -63.89
C ASP A 216 43.05 -26.93 -63.08
N LYS A 217 43.89 -26.27 -63.85
CA LYS A 217 45.23 -25.85 -63.54
C LYS A 217 45.17 -24.67 -62.61
N GLY A 218 46.05 -24.69 -61.61
CA GLY A 218 46.44 -23.50 -60.90
C GLY A 218 46.82 -22.39 -61.88
N LYS A 219 46.14 -21.26 -61.74
CA LYS A 219 46.70 -19.93 -62.00
C LYS A 219 46.26 -19.02 -60.87
N ASP A 220 47.00 -19.18 -59.78
CA ASP A 220 47.08 -18.25 -58.68
C ASP A 220 47.75 -16.96 -59.19
N ARG A 221 46.97 -15.89 -59.31
CA ARG A 221 47.45 -14.52 -59.53
C ARG A 221 46.54 -13.58 -58.76
N GLY A 222 47.02 -13.07 -57.63
CA GLY A 222 46.36 -11.93 -56.99
C GLY A 222 46.76 -11.67 -55.55
N LYS A 223 48.04 -11.36 -55.31
CA LYS A 223 48.49 -10.76 -54.03
C LYS A 223 47.70 -9.47 -53.75
N GLY A 224 46.91 -9.47 -52.68
CA GLY A 224 46.37 -8.26 -52.06
C GLY A 224 46.70 -8.25 -50.57
N LYS A 225 47.86 -7.68 -50.22
CA LYS A 225 48.24 -7.40 -48.82
C LYS A 225 47.35 -6.25 -48.31
N GLY A 226 46.47 -6.55 -47.36
CA GLY A 226 45.83 -5.53 -46.53
C GLY A 226 46.87 -4.87 -45.62
N LYS A 227 46.94 -3.53 -45.70
CA LYS A 227 47.51 -2.65 -44.69
C LYS A 227 46.37 -1.76 -44.20
N HIS A 228 46.39 -1.51 -42.89
CA HIS A 228 45.58 -0.61 -42.07
C HIS A 228 44.21 -1.12 -41.63
#